data_AF-A0A6M2DKQ5-F1
#
_entry.id   AF-A0A6M2DKQ5-F1
#
_cell.length_a   1.000
_cell.length_b   1.000
_cell.length_c   1.000
_cell.angle_alpha   90.00
_cell.angle_beta   90.00
_cell.angle_gamma   90.00
#
_symmetry.space_group_name_H-M   'P 1'
#
loop_
_entity.id
_entity.type
_entity.pdbx_description
1 polymer ?
#
loop_
_entity_poly.entity_id
_entity_poly.type
_entity_poly.pdbx_seq_one_letter_code
_entity_poly.pdbx_strand_id
1 'polypeptide(L)'
;IHQNVLNPSSEKMEIFDNSGVFINEMRLNMIKKNFNMMNDWKAATTELLLEIYGGNLKHLSAKGTRGSVGIHPKVFLAILNFVNL
;
A
#
# COMPACT_ATOMS: atom_id res chain seq x y z
N ILE A 1 -5.02 7.40 -12.28
CA ILE A 1 -4.04 6.65 -11.46
C ILE A 1 -4.73 5.76 -10.40
N HIS A 2 -5.89 6.12 -9.85
CA HIS A 2 -6.53 5.36 -8.75
C HIS A 2 -7.23 4.03 -9.12
N GLN A 3 -7.46 3.70 -10.40
CA GLN A 3 -8.38 2.61 -10.77
C GLN A 3 -7.78 1.19 -10.67
N ASN A 4 -6.46 1.00 -10.70
CA ASN A 4 -5.88 -0.36 -10.80
C ASN A 4 -5.66 -1.08 -9.47
N VAL A 5 -5.70 -0.38 -8.33
CA VAL A 5 -5.42 -0.94 -7.00
C VAL A 5 -6.72 -1.33 -6.27
N LEU A 6 -7.86 -0.89 -6.79
CA LEU A 6 -9.20 -1.20 -6.27
C LEU A 6 -9.90 -2.30 -7.08
N ASN A 7 -9.21 -2.88 -8.06
CA ASN A 7 -9.73 -3.93 -8.93
C ASN A 7 -8.99 -5.25 -8.66
N PRO A 8 -9.70 -6.33 -8.31
CA PRO A 8 -9.08 -7.64 -8.14
C PRO A 8 -8.60 -8.19 -9.50
N SER A 9 -7.48 -8.92 -9.47
CA SER A 9 -6.96 -9.70 -10.60
C SER A 9 -6.27 -10.95 -10.06
N SER A 10 -6.14 -12.00 -10.88
CA SER A 10 -5.56 -13.30 -10.46
C SER A 10 -4.15 -13.21 -9.87
N GLU A 11 -3.39 -12.17 -10.20
CA GLU A 11 -2.02 -11.95 -9.71
C GLU A 11 -1.93 -11.00 -8.51
N LYS A 12 -3.06 -10.55 -7.97
CA LYS A 12 -3.11 -9.59 -6.88
C LYS A 12 -3.80 -10.15 -5.65
N MET A 13 -3.29 -9.77 -4.50
CA MET A 13 -3.83 -10.10 -3.19
C MET A 13 -4.14 -8.81 -2.42
N GLU A 14 -5.16 -8.86 -1.56
CA GLU A 14 -5.43 -7.76 -0.65
C GLU A 14 -4.25 -7.59 0.33
N ILE A 15 -3.86 -6.33 0.55
CA ILE A 15 -2.82 -6.00 1.55
C ILE A 15 -3.25 -6.49 2.93
N PHE A 16 -4.52 -6.30 3.26
CA PHE A 16 -5.17 -6.71 4.50
C PHE A 16 -6.60 -7.17 4.23
N ASP A 17 -7.12 -8.10 5.03
CA ASP A 17 -8.44 -8.68 4.86
C ASP A 17 -9.54 -7.61 4.83
N ASN A 18 -10.38 -7.64 3.78
CA ASN A 18 -11.47 -6.71 3.53
C ASN A 18 -11.03 -5.25 3.31
N SER A 19 -9.76 -5.03 2.98
CA SER A 19 -9.26 -3.67 2.70
C SER A 19 -9.76 -3.12 1.36
N GLY A 20 -10.06 -3.99 0.39
CA GLY A 20 -10.34 -3.61 -0.98
C GLY A 20 -9.17 -2.91 -1.67
N VAL A 21 -7.95 -3.13 -1.18
CA VAL A 21 -6.69 -2.60 -1.75
C VAL A 21 -5.79 -3.76 -2.11
N PHE A 22 -5.55 -3.91 -3.42
CA PHE A 22 -4.90 -5.07 -4.00
C PHE A 22 -3.54 -4.68 -4.60
N ILE A 23 -2.50 -5.45 -4.28
CA ILE A 23 -1.18 -5.34 -4.92
C ILE A 23 -0.71 -6.71 -5.43
N ASN A 24 0.36 -6.74 -6.21
CA ASN A 24 0.91 -8.00 -6.71
C ASN A 24 1.24 -8.97 -5.56
N GLU A 25 0.80 -10.22 -5.69
CA GLU A 25 0.91 -11.24 -4.65
C GLU A 25 2.37 -11.54 -4.27
N MET A 26 3.25 -11.70 -5.26
CA MET A 26 4.67 -11.99 -5.04
C MET A 26 5.33 -10.85 -4.24
N ARG A 27 5.02 -9.60 -4.58
CA ARG A 27 5.53 -8.42 -3.88
C ARG A 27 4.98 -8.33 -2.46
N LEU A 28 3.67 -8.56 -2.25
CA LEU A 28 3.07 -8.56 -0.92
C LEU A 28 3.71 -9.62 -0.01
N ASN A 29 3.91 -10.83 -0.51
CA ASN A 29 4.53 -11.92 0.26
C ASN A 29 5.98 -11.59 0.65
N MET A 30 6.73 -10.93 -0.24
CA MET A 30 8.08 -10.47 0.07
C MET A 30 8.08 -9.39 1.16
N ILE A 31 7.16 -8.42 1.08
CA ILE A 31 6.99 -7.36 2.09
C ILE A 31 6.61 -7.97 3.44
N LYS A 32 5.63 -8.88 3.48
CA LYS A 32 5.21 -9.62 4.69
C LYS A 32 6.39 -10.35 5.34
N LYS A 33 7.18 -11.09 4.55
CA LYS A 33 8.35 -11.80 5.05
C LYS A 33 9.37 -10.85 5.68
N ASN A 34 9.70 -9.75 4.99
CA ASN A 34 10.66 -8.77 5.50
C ASN A 34 10.15 -8.07 6.77
N PHE A 35 8.88 -7.70 6.79
CA PHE A 35 8.24 -7.11 7.97
C PHE A 35 8.27 -8.06 9.17
N ASN A 36 7.94 -9.33 8.99
CA ASN A 36 8.00 -10.33 10.07
C ASN A 36 9.43 -10.56 10.60
N MET A 37 10.46 -10.37 9.76
CA MET A 37 11.87 -10.55 10.16
C MET A 37 12.44 -9.34 10.89
N MET A 38 12.10 -8.12 10.44
CA MET A 38 12.73 -6.88 10.91
C MET A 38 11.85 -6.07 11.85
N ASN A 39 10.53 -6.32 11.83
CA ASN A 39 9.50 -5.52 12.48
C ASN A 39 9.59 -4.01 12.17
N ASP A 40 10.06 -3.67 10.96
CA ASP A 40 10.22 -2.29 10.52
C ASP A 40 8.97 -1.83 9.75
N TRP A 41 8.04 -1.22 10.49
CA TRP A 41 6.80 -0.70 9.93
C TRP A 41 7.04 0.44 8.92
N LYS A 42 8.14 1.19 9.03
CA LYS A 42 8.46 2.30 8.12
C LYS A 42 8.90 1.76 6.77
N ALA A 43 9.76 0.74 6.78
CA ALA A 43 10.18 0.04 5.56
C ALA A 43 8.98 -0.62 4.87
N ALA A 44 8.15 -1.36 5.62
CA ALA A 44 6.96 -2.01 5.08
C ALA A 44 5.97 -0.99 4.48
N THR A 45 5.70 0.11 5.18
CA THR A 45 4.84 1.19 4.67
C THR A 45 5.38 1.78 3.37
N THR A 46 6.69 2.01 3.29
CA THR A 46 7.33 2.58 2.10
C THR A 46 7.23 1.64 0.90
N GLU A 47 7.53 0.35 1.07
CA GLU A 47 7.40 -0.65 0.01
C GLU A 47 5.96 -0.77 -0.49
N LEU A 48 4.97 -0.77 0.41
CA LEU A 48 3.55 -0.82 0.04
C LEU A 48 3.15 0.43 -0.76
N LEU A 49 3.57 1.62 -0.33
CA LEU A 49 3.27 2.86 -1.06
C LEU A 49 3.95 2.91 -2.43
N LEU A 50 5.18 2.40 -2.55
CA LEU A 50 5.88 2.29 -3.82
C LEU A 50 5.20 1.29 -4.75
N GLU A 51 4.73 0.15 -4.24
CA GLU A 51 3.99 -0.83 -5.05
C GLU A 51 2.66 -0.26 -5.57
N ILE A 52 1.95 0.51 -4.73
CA ILE A 52 0.64 1.09 -5.08
C ILE A 52 0.75 2.26 -6.05
N TYR A 53 1.69 3.18 -5.81
CA TYR A 53 1.76 4.47 -6.50
C TYR A 53 2.95 4.59 -7.45
N GLY A 54 3.97 3.74 -7.31
CA GLY A 54 5.20 3.82 -8.08
C GLY A 54 5.82 5.21 -8.04
N GLY A 55 6.27 5.68 -9.20
CA GLY A 55 6.85 7.02 -9.36
C GLY A 55 5.90 8.19 -9.06
N ASN A 56 4.59 7.95 -8.93
CA ASN A 56 3.63 9.00 -8.57
C ASN A 56 3.66 9.35 -7.08
N LEU A 57 4.29 8.52 -6.25
CA LEU A 57 4.38 8.75 -4.80
C LEU A 57 4.98 10.13 -4.46
N LYS A 58 5.91 10.62 -5.29
CA LYS A 58 6.54 11.95 -5.14
C LYS A 58 5.56 13.14 -5.29
N HIS A 59 4.38 12.90 -5.84
CA HIS A 59 3.33 13.91 -6.04
C HIS A 59 2.20 13.77 -5.01
N LEU A 60 2.30 12.80 -4.10
CA LEU A 60 1.31 12.55 -3.07
C LEU A 60 1.72 13.17 -1.74
N SER A 61 0.73 13.44 -0.91
CA SER A 61 0.93 13.73 0.50
C SER A 61 -0.04 12.93 1.36
N ALA A 62 0.23 12.84 2.65
CA ALA A 62 -0.59 12.05 3.58
C ALA A 62 -2.07 12.45 3.58
N LYS A 63 -2.38 13.75 3.49
CA LYS A 63 -3.75 14.29 3.56
C LYS A 63 -4.18 15.07 2.32
N GLY A 64 -3.27 15.36 1.40
CA GLY A 64 -3.48 16.34 0.33
C GLY A 64 -3.22 17.77 0.82
N THR A 65 -2.62 18.59 -0.02
CA THR A 65 -2.44 20.04 0.19
C THR A 65 -2.65 20.75 -1.15
N ARG A 66 -2.60 22.10 -1.17
CA ARG A 66 -2.86 22.97 -2.34
C ARG A 66 -2.08 22.65 -3.64
N GLY A 67 -1.19 21.67 -3.65
CA GLY A 67 -0.49 21.17 -4.85
C GLY A 67 -0.13 19.67 -4.81
N SER A 68 -0.68 18.87 -3.89
CA SER A 68 -0.41 17.43 -3.80
C SER A 68 -1.69 16.64 -3.60
N VAL A 69 -1.79 15.48 -4.27
CA VAL A 69 -2.95 14.59 -4.13
C VAL A 69 -2.81 13.79 -2.83
N GLY A 70 -3.89 13.71 -2.05
CA GLY A 70 -3.90 12.92 -0.83
C GLY A 70 -3.81 11.41 -1.12
N ILE A 71 -3.13 10.67 -0.25
CA ILE A 71 -3.22 9.20 -0.24
C ILE A 71 -4.70 8.81 -0.09
N HIS A 72 -5.13 7.81 -0.86
CA HIS A 72 -6.51 7.38 -0.84
C HIS A 72 -6.86 6.81 0.54
N PRO A 73 -8.00 7.18 1.17
CA PRO A 73 -8.31 6.73 2.53
C PRO A 73 -8.31 5.21 2.73
N LYS A 74 -8.82 4.45 1.74
CA LYS A 74 -8.73 2.97 1.77
C LYS A 74 -7.29 2.45 1.82
N VAL A 75 -6.38 3.06 1.05
CA VAL A 75 -4.96 2.70 1.05
C VAL A 75 -4.33 3.01 2.41
N PHE A 76 -4.64 4.18 2.96
CA PHE A 76 -4.17 4.56 4.28
C PHE A 76 -4.61 3.56 5.36
N LEU A 77 -5.90 3.21 5.40
CA LEU A 77 -6.45 2.24 6.35
C LEU A 77 -5.89 0.83 6.15
N ALA A 78 -5.72 0.39 4.90
CA ALA A 78 -5.15 -0.92 4.59
C ALA A 78 -3.71 -1.05 5.12
N ILE A 79 -2.88 -0.03 4.89
CA ILE A 79 -1.49 0.00 5.39
C ILE A 79 -1.47 0.08 6.92
N LEU A 80 -2.33 0.91 7.51
CA LEU A 80 -2.42 1.04 8.97
C LEU A 80 -2.77 -0.30 9.63
N ASN A 81 -3.73 -1.04 9.07
CA ASN A 81 -4.11 -2.35 9.58
C ASN A 81 -2.99 -3.39 9.37
N PHE A 82 -2.30 -3.33 8.24
CA PHE A 82 -1.16 -4.22 7.95
C PHE A 82 -0.03 -4.11 8.98
N VAL A 83 0.36 -2.88 9.36
CA VAL A 83 1.52 -2.66 10.25
C VAL A 83 1.21 -2.80 11.74
N ASN A 84 -0.07 -2.90 12.12
CA ASN A 84 -0.53 -3.05 13.51
C ASN A 84 -0.93 -4.50 13.85
N LEU A 85 -0.63 -5.46 12.97
CA LEU A 85 -0.70 -6.90 13.24
C LEU A 85 0.40 -7.33 14.24
#